data_AF-A0A5R2N191-F1
#
_entry.id   AF-A0A5R2N191-F1
#
_cell.length_a   1.000
_cell.length_b   1.000
_cell.length_c   1.000
_cell.angle_alpha   90.00
_cell.angle_beta   90.00
_cell.angle_gamma   90.00
#
_symmetry.space_group_name_H-M   'P 1'
#
loop_
_entity.id
_entity.type
_entity.pdbx_description
1 polymer ?
#
loop_
_entity_poly.entity_id
_entity_poly.type
_entity_poly.pdbx_seq_one_letter_code
_entity_poly.pdbx_strand_id
1 'polypeptide(L)' 'RSSMWDDLRRGRPTEIDDLQGAVLRLAEKAGTPAPTVQRVSALVRAAEAERLGSPGLVPEKVLAPPAGRRST' A
#
# COMPACT_ATOMS: atom_id res chain seq x y z
N ARG A 1 -14.94 8.21 2.68
CA ARG A 1 -14.45 7.04 1.89
C ARG A 1 -13.58 7.59 0.76
N SER A 2 -12.53 6.88 0.35
CA SER A 2 -11.59 7.37 -0.68
C SER A 2 -12.01 6.95 -2.10
N SER A 3 -11.50 7.64 -3.13
CA SER A 3 -11.72 7.27 -4.54
C SER A 3 -11.31 5.83 -4.82
N MET A 4 -10.10 5.43 -4.40
CA MET A 4 -9.60 4.07 -4.58
C MET A 4 -10.47 3.00 -3.89
N TRP A 5 -11.16 3.34 -2.79
CA TRP A 5 -12.10 2.42 -2.16
C TRP A 5 -13.33 2.18 -3.06
N ASP A 6 -13.83 3.23 -3.72
CA ASP A 6 -14.90 3.10 -4.70
C ASP A 6 -14.44 2.35 -5.96
N ASP A 7 -13.19 2.55 -6.39
CA ASP A 7 -12.58 1.79 -7.50
C ASP A 7 -12.55 0.29 -7.19
N LEU A 8 -12.05 -0.10 -6.01
CA LEU A 8 -12.05 -1.50 -5.58
C LEU A 8 -13.48 -2.07 -5.55
N ARG A 9 -14.47 -1.34 -5.03
CA ARG A 9 -15.87 -1.79 -5.02
C ARG A 9 -16.48 -1.97 -6.40
N ARG A 10 -16.03 -1.17 -7.37
CA ARG A 10 -16.50 -1.24 -8.76
C ARG A 10 -15.61 -2.15 -9.61
N GLY A 11 -14.59 -2.78 -9.03
CA GLY A 11 -13.63 -3.63 -9.73
C GLY A 11 -12.84 -2.89 -10.81
N ARG A 12 -12.57 -1.59 -10.61
CA ARG A 12 -11.71 -0.78 -11.47
C ARG A 12 -10.27 -0.78 -10.95
N PRO A 13 -9.27 -0.57 -11.83
CA PRO A 13 -7.92 -0.25 -11.40
C PRO A 13 -7.90 0.98 -10.49
N THR A 14 -7.03 0.97 -9.49
CA THR A 14 -6.80 2.10 -8.58
C THR A 14 -5.56 2.89 -8.99
N GLU A 15 -5.39 4.08 -8.43
CA GLU A 15 -4.20 4.93 -8.62
C GLU A 15 -3.04 4.56 -7.67
N ILE A 16 -3.01 3.32 -7.15
CA ILE A 16 -2.04 2.89 -6.12
C ILE A 16 -0.59 3.07 -6.57
N ASP A 17 -0.31 2.82 -7.85
CA ASP A 17 1.03 2.87 -8.44
C ASP A 17 1.52 4.28 -8.69
N ASP A 18 0.60 5.19 -8.97
CA ASP A 18 0.90 6.59 -9.17
C ASP A 18 1.16 7.25 -7.81
N LEU A 19 0.24 7.06 -6.86
CA LEU A 19 0.31 7.72 -5.56
C LEU A 19 1.38 7.09 -4.65
N GLN A 20 1.21 5.81 -4.28
CA GLN A 20 2.16 5.16 -3.37
C GLN A 20 3.46 4.83 -4.08
N GLY A 21 3.44 4.52 -5.38
CA GLY A 21 4.67 4.35 -6.15
C GLY A 21 5.51 5.63 -6.23
N ALA A 22 4.90 6.82 -6.30
CA ALA A 22 5.66 8.07 -6.20
C ALA A 22 6.34 8.24 -4.83
N VAL A 23 5.64 7.90 -3.74
CA VAL A 23 6.21 7.93 -2.38
C VAL A 23 7.36 6.93 -2.25
N LEU A 24 7.22 5.72 -2.79
CA LEU A 24 8.29 4.71 -2.76
C LEU A 24 9.52 5.16 -3.53
N ARG A 25 9.35 5.71 -4.73
CA ARG A 25 10.46 6.26 -5.52
C ARG A 25 11.15 7.41 -4.80
N LEU A 26 10.40 8.25 -4.09
CA LEU A 26 10.98 9.33 -3.28
C LEU A 26 11.75 8.78 -2.06
N ALA A 27 11.18 7.79 -1.37
CA ALA A 27 11.80 7.14 -0.22
C ALA A 27 13.13 6.46 -0.61
N GLU A 28 13.16 5.79 -1.76
CA GLU A 28 14.36 5.20 -2.34
C GLU A 28 15.45 6.26 -2.60
N LYS A 29 15.10 7.36 -3.28
CA LYS A 29 16.02 8.48 -3.52
C LYS A 29 16.56 9.12 -2.23
N ALA A 30 15.75 9.13 -1.18
CA ALA A 30 16.11 9.67 0.13
C ALA A 30 16.88 8.66 1.01
N GLY A 31 17.03 7.39 0.60
CA GLY A 31 17.61 6.34 1.43
C GLY A 31 16.77 5.96 2.65
N THR A 32 15.49 6.35 2.68
CA THR A 32 14.59 6.14 3.82
C THR A 32 13.70 4.94 3.59
N PRO A 33 13.67 3.93 4.48
CA PRO A 33 12.70 2.84 4.38
C PRO A 33 11.26 3.33 4.53
N ALA A 34 10.36 2.88 3.65
CA ALA A 34 8.93 3.17 3.74
C ALA A 34 8.09 1.87 3.85
N PRO A 35 8.31 1.05 4.90
CA PRO A 35 7.74 -0.30 4.98
C PRO A 35 6.21 -0.33 5.03
N THR A 36 5.58 0.64 5.69
CA THR A 36 4.11 0.75 5.73
C THR A 36 3.54 1.09 4.34
N VAL A 37 4.19 1.98 3.60
CA VAL A 37 3.78 2.34 2.22
C VAL A 37 3.90 1.13 1.29
N GLN A 38 5.00 0.36 1.40
CA GLN A 38 5.19 -0.89 0.67
C GLN A 38 4.07 -1.89 0.99
N ARG A 39 3.76 -2.05 2.29
CA ARG A 39 2.72 -2.97 2.74
C ARG A 39 1.33 -2.58 2.26
N VAL A 40 0.96 -1.31 2.36
CA VAL A 40 -0.31 -0.79 1.83
C VAL A 40 -0.41 -1.02 0.32
N SER A 41 0.65 -0.72 -0.43
CA SER A 41 0.69 -0.93 -1.89
C SER A 41 0.45 -2.39 -2.26
N ALA A 42 1.12 -3.32 -1.58
CA ALA A 42 0.94 -4.75 -1.80
C ALA A 42 -0.49 -5.22 -1.47
N LEU A 43 -1.07 -4.73 -0.37
CA LEU A 43 -2.43 -5.08 0.05
C LEU A 43 -3.50 -4.58 -0.93
N VAL A 44 -3.33 -3.37 -1.49
CA VAL A 44 -4.27 -2.84 -2.48
C VAL A 44 -4.17 -3.62 -3.79
N ARG A 45 -2.96 -3.94 -4.27
CA ARG A 45 -2.79 -4.79 -5.47
C ARG A 45 -3.42 -6.18 -5.30
N ALA A 46 -3.31 -6.77 -4.11
CA ALA A 46 -3.98 -8.03 -3.81
C ALA A 46 -5.51 -7.88 -3.90
N ALA A 47 -6.07 -6.82 -3.32
CA ALA A 47 -7.50 -6.54 -3.39
C ALA A 47 -7.99 -6.28 -4.84
N GLU A 48 -7.18 -5.62 -5.68
CA GLU A 48 -7.47 -5.45 -7.11
C GLU A 48 -7.53 -6.80 -7.84
N ALA A 49 -6.58 -7.70 -7.56
CA ALA A 49 -6.54 -9.03 -8.16
C ALA A 49 -7.73 -9.89 -7.73
N GLU A 50 -8.15 -9.80 -6.47
CA GLU A 50 -9.30 -10.55 -5.94
C GLU A 50 -10.65 -10.03 -6.46
N ARG A 51 -10.74 -8.72 -6.77
CA ARG A 51 -11.99 -8.06 -7.24
C ARG A 51 -13.18 -8.23 -6.29
N LEU A 52 -12.91 -8.42 -4.99
CA LEU A 52 -13.93 -8.54 -3.93
C LEU A 52 -14.22 -7.21 -3.22
N GLY A 53 -13.61 -6.11 -3.66
CA GLY A 53 -13.71 -4.82 -3.02
C GLY A 53 -12.63 -4.60 -1.97
N SER A 54 -12.85 -3.61 -1.10
CA SER A 54 -11.89 -3.29 -0.04
C SER A 54 -11.85 -4.40 1.02
N PRO A 55 -10.66 -4.85 1.46
CA PRO A 55 -10.53 -5.98 2.39
C PRO A 55 -10.92 -5.67 3.84
N GLY A 56 -11.31 -4.43 4.16
CA GLY A 56 -11.84 -4.06 5.48
C GLY A 56 -10.87 -4.29 6.65
N LEU A 57 -9.56 -4.23 6.39
CA LEU A 57 -8.52 -4.51 7.39
C LEU A 57 -8.50 -3.47 8.51
N VAL A 58 -8.31 -3.95 9.74
CA VAL A 58 -7.98 -3.11 10.90
C VAL A 58 -6.52 -2.63 10.81
N PRO A 59 -6.17 -1.47 11.42
CA PRO A 59 -4.84 -0.86 11.28
C PRO A 59 -3.69 -1.81 11.63
N GLU A 60 -3.85 -2.66 12.63
CA GLU A 60 -2.84 -3.61 13.10
C GLU A 60 -2.46 -4.63 12.02
N LYS A 61 -3.37 -4.94 11.09
CA LYS A 61 -3.12 -5.83 9.95
C LYS A 61 -2.43 -5.13 8.78
N VAL A 62 -2.40 -3.80 8.78
CA VAL A 62 -1.75 -2.95 7.78
C VAL A 62 -0.32 -2.60 8.19
N LEU A 63 -0.05 -2.49 9.49
CA LEU A 63 1.28 -2.18 9.99
C LEU A 63 2.31 -3.18 9.46
N ALA A 64 3.37 -2.65 8.86
CA ALA A 64 4.51 -3.47 8.50
C ALA A 64 5.21 -3.97 9.78
N PRO A 65 5.76 -5.20 9.78
CA PRO A 65 6.57 -5.66 10.89
C PRO A 65 7.74 -4.68 11.12
N PRO A 66 8.20 -4.49 12.37
CA PRO A 66 9.27 -3.56 12.67
C PRO A 66 10.50 -3.90 11.82
N ALA A 67 10.98 -2.93 11.05
CA ALA A 67 12.20 -3.09 10.28
C ALA A 67 13.34 -3.40 11.25
N GLY A 68 14.00 -4.55 11.08
CA GLY A 68 15.18 -4.90 11.85
C GLY A 68 16.21 -3.77 11.77
N ARG A 69 16.79 -3.40 12.92
CA ARG A 69 17.80 -2.33 13.00
C ARG A 69 18.92 -2.68 12.00
N ARG A 70 19.25 -1.77 11.10
CA ARG A 70 20.45 -1.90 10.27
C ARG A 70 21.65 -1.85 11.22
N SER A 71 22.36 -2.96 11.35
CA SER A 71 23.67 -2.97 11.97
C SER A 71 24.60 -2.07 11.16
N THR A 72 25.17 -1.06 11.84
CA THR A 72 26.27 -0.24 11.34
C THR A 72 27.53 -1.05 11.18
#